data_AF-A0A2G5L8P2-F1
#
_entry.id   AF-A0A2G5L8P2-F1
#
_cell.length_a   1.000
_cell.length_b   1.000
_cell.length_c   1.000
_cell.angle_alpha   90.00
_cell.angle_beta   90.00
_cell.angle_gamma   90.00
#
_symmetry.space_group_name_H-M   'P 1'
#
loop_
_entity.id
_entity.type
_entity.pdbx_description
1 polymer ?
#
loop_
_entity_poly.entity_id
_entity_poly.type
_entity_poly.pdbx_seq_one_letter_code
_entity_poly.pdbx_strand_id
1 'polypeptide(L)'
;MENKLVKIPKALQKDVSFFGLRAKYVDQAFKGSFLSLMVGLFLSTVIPTFLSLLLSFCTAALYIVLMLFYSKAYGENGFIKSRANRKGPDTIKGHVNKKNLVLWKKD
;
A
#
# COMPACT_ATOMS: atom_id res chain seq x y z
N MET A 1 26.96 -38.70 9.62
CA MET A 1 27.04 -37.28 9.25
C MET A 1 25.99 -36.53 10.03
N GLU A 2 26.39 -35.66 10.97
CA GLU A 2 25.47 -34.82 11.75
C GLU A 2 24.71 -33.87 10.82
N ASN A 3 23.37 -33.93 10.85
CA ASN A 3 22.50 -32.99 10.15
C ASN A 3 22.51 -31.64 10.89
N LYS A 4 23.51 -30.80 10.61
CA LYS A 4 23.54 -29.42 11.11
C LYS A 4 22.63 -28.55 10.26
N LEU A 5 21.49 -28.16 10.82
CA LEU A 5 20.58 -27.17 10.26
C LEU A 5 21.27 -25.80 10.24
N VAL A 6 21.90 -25.47 9.11
CA VAL A 6 22.46 -24.14 8.88
C VAL A 6 21.29 -23.18 8.64
N LYS A 7 20.96 -22.34 9.64
CA LYS A 7 20.04 -21.22 9.46
C LYS A 7 20.68 -20.24 8.49
N ILE A 8 20.26 -20.28 7.22
CA ILE A 8 20.59 -19.24 6.25
C ILE A 8 20.01 -17.94 6.79
N PRO A 9 20.81 -16.95 7.20
CA PRO A 9 20.28 -15.68 7.62
C PRO A 9 19.62 -15.05 6.40
N LYS A 10 18.32 -14.75 6.50
CA LYS A 10 17.53 -14.08 5.46
C LYS A 10 17.93 -12.60 5.37
N ALA A 11 19.22 -12.35 5.19
CA ALA A 11 19.75 -11.14 4.57
C ALA A 11 19.36 -11.25 3.08
N LEU A 12 18.89 -10.26 2.35
CA LEU A 12 19.00 -8.83 2.54
C LEU A 12 18.08 -8.11 1.53
N GLN A 13 16.85 -8.58 1.29
CA GLN A 13 15.86 -7.77 0.57
C GLN A 13 15.33 -6.70 1.52
N LYS A 14 16.22 -5.81 1.95
CA LYS A 14 15.84 -4.59 2.64
C LYS A 14 15.18 -3.72 1.59
N ASP A 15 13.86 -3.54 1.72
CA ASP A 15 13.11 -2.67 0.81
C ASP A 15 13.83 -1.35 0.64
N VAL A 16 14.17 -1.03 -0.61
CA VAL A 16 14.78 0.25 -0.94
C VAL A 16 13.71 1.31 -0.72
N SER A 17 13.90 2.11 0.33
CA SER A 17 13.05 3.25 0.63
C SER A 17 13.76 4.53 0.25
N PHE A 18 13.09 5.36 -0.54
CA PHE A 18 13.51 6.70 -0.89
C PHE A 18 12.66 7.66 -0.06
N PHE A 19 13.30 8.47 0.79
CA PHE A 19 12.61 9.49 1.62
C PHE A 19 11.49 8.95 2.53
N GLY A 20 11.57 7.68 2.95
CA GLY A 20 10.53 7.01 3.75
C GLY A 20 9.35 6.46 2.93
N LEU A 21 9.32 6.67 1.61
CA LEU A 21 8.47 5.90 0.70
C LEU A 21 9.22 4.66 0.23
N ARG A 22 8.53 3.53 0.23
CA ARG A 22 9.05 2.33 -0.41
C ARG A 22 8.99 2.51 -1.93
N ALA A 23 9.95 1.97 -2.67
CA ALA A 23 10.09 2.18 -4.13
C ALA A 23 8.78 1.99 -4.93
N LYS A 24 7.93 1.02 -4.53
CA LYS A 24 6.61 0.80 -5.14
C LYS A 24 5.69 2.03 -5.10
N TYR A 25 5.69 2.78 -4.00
CA TYR A 25 4.86 3.98 -3.86
C TYR A 25 5.40 5.17 -4.66
N VAL A 26 6.71 5.23 -4.86
CA VAL A 26 7.34 6.27 -5.69
C VAL A 26 6.95 6.07 -7.15
N ASP A 27 7.06 4.83 -7.66
CA ASP A 27 6.61 4.47 -9.01
C ASP A 27 5.10 4.75 -9.19
N GLN A 28 4.31 4.42 -8.18
CA GLN A 28 2.86 4.66 -8.23
C GLN A 28 2.49 6.14 -8.17
N ALA A 29 3.20 6.94 -7.36
CA ALA A 29 3.03 8.40 -7.33
C ALA A 29 3.36 9.03 -8.69
N PHE A 30 4.46 8.60 -9.33
CA PHE A 30 4.83 9.08 -10.66
C PHE A 30 3.75 8.77 -11.70
N LYS A 31 3.24 7.53 -11.73
CA LYS A 31 2.14 7.14 -12.60
C LYS A 31 0.87 7.95 -12.36
N GLY A 32 0.53 8.22 -11.10
CA GLY A 32 -0.63 9.04 -10.74
C GLY A 32 -0.50 10.50 -11.16
N SER A 33 0.67 11.11 -10.98
CA SER A 33 0.95 12.47 -11.43
C SER A 33 0.88 12.59 -12.96
N PHE A 34 1.44 11.62 -13.69
CA PHE A 34 1.36 11.58 -15.14
C PHE A 34 -0.09 11.46 -15.63
N LEU A 35 -0.89 10.59 -15.00
CA LEU A 35 -2.31 10.44 -15.33
C LEU A 35 -3.10 11.72 -15.04
N SER A 36 -2.82 12.39 -13.93
CA SER A 36 -3.46 13.68 -13.60
C SER A 36 -3.14 14.76 -14.63
N LEU A 37 -1.92 14.81 -15.17
CA LEU A 37 -1.55 15.71 -16.26
C LEU A 37 -2.31 15.40 -17.56
N MET A 38 -2.40 14.12 -17.93
CA MET A 38 -3.17 13.69 -19.10
C MET A 38 -4.65 14.10 -19.00
N VAL A 39 -5.25 13.91 -17.81
CA VAL A 39 -6.63 14.34 -17.55
C VAL A 39 -6.75 15.86 -17.61
N GLY A 40 -5.79 16.61 -17.04
CA GLY A 40 -5.77 18.07 -17.10
C GLY A 40 -5.70 18.64 -18.51
N LEU A 41 -4.92 17.99 -19.39
CA LEU A 41 -4.82 18.32 -20.81
C LEU A 41 -6.12 18.01 -21.56
N PHE A 42 -6.79 16.90 -21.24
CA PHE A 42 -8.10 16.62 -21.81
C PHE A 42 -9.12 17.67 -21.36
N LEU A 43 -9.11 18.03 -20.08
CA LEU A 43 -10.04 19.00 -19.50
C LEU A 43 -9.82 20.43 -20.02
N SER A 44 -8.61 20.77 -20.48
CA SER A 44 -8.33 22.09 -21.08
C SER A 44 -9.04 22.31 -22.42
N THR A 45 -9.61 21.27 -23.02
CA THR A 45 -10.43 21.40 -24.24
C THR A 45 -11.82 21.98 -23.95
N VAL A 46 -12.28 21.91 -22.69
CA VAL A 46 -13.62 22.33 -22.25
C VAL A 46 -13.57 23.55 -21.34
N ILE A 47 -12.53 23.66 -20.51
CA ILE A 47 -12.38 24.68 -19.47
C ILE A 47 -11.13 25.51 -19.77
N PRO A 48 -11.07 26.80 -19.37
CA PRO A 48 -9.85 27.60 -19.49
C PRO A 48 -8.61 26.87 -18.97
N THR A 49 -7.55 26.88 -19.77
CA THR A 49 -6.30 26.11 -19.55
C THR A 49 -5.69 26.36 -18.17
N PHE A 50 -5.78 27.60 -17.66
CA PHE A 50 -5.30 27.95 -16.33
C PHE A 50 -6.03 27.17 -15.23
N LEU A 51 -7.35 27.05 -15.34
CA LEU A 51 -8.18 26.35 -14.37
C LEU A 51 -7.95 24.83 -14.42
N SER A 52 -7.82 24.26 -15.62
CA SER A 52 -7.54 22.83 -15.78
C SER A 52 -6.17 22.45 -15.24
N LEU A 53 -5.15 23.31 -15.45
CA LEU A 53 -3.81 23.11 -14.92
C LEU A 53 -3.80 23.16 -13.38
N LEU A 54 -4.49 24.14 -12.79
CA LEU A 54 -4.59 24.28 -11.34
C LEU A 54 -5.29 23.06 -10.71
N LEU A 55 -6.35 22.56 -11.35
CA LEU A 55 -7.06 21.36 -10.92
C LEU A 55 -6.20 20.09 -11.04
N SER A 56 -5.48 19.95 -12.16
CA SER A 56 -4.51 18.87 -12.36
C SER A 56 -3.43 18.89 -11.28
N PHE A 57 -2.84 20.05 -11.01
CA PHE A 57 -1.83 20.19 -9.97
C PHE A 57 -2.36 19.83 -8.57
N CYS A 58 -3.55 20.32 -8.21
CA CYS A 58 -4.21 19.98 -6.95
C CYS A 58 -4.47 18.46 -6.83
N THR A 59 -5.00 17.82 -7.87
CA THR A 59 -5.26 16.37 -7.84
C THR A 59 -3.96 15.55 -7.75
N ALA A 60 -2.90 15.95 -8.45
CA ALA A 60 -1.60 15.31 -8.36
C ALA A 60 -1.00 15.44 -6.95
N ALA A 61 -1.05 16.64 -6.35
CA ALA A 61 -0.56 16.88 -4.99
C ALA A 61 -1.33 16.04 -3.96
N LEU A 62 -2.66 16.00 -4.06
CA LEU A 62 -3.53 15.22 -3.16
C LEU A 62 -3.24 13.71 -3.28
N TYR A 63 -3.02 13.22 -4.51
CA TYR A 63 -2.63 11.83 -4.75
C TYR A 63 -1.29 11.46 -4.10
N ILE A 64 -0.28 12.32 -4.22
CA ILE A 64 1.03 12.11 -3.59
C ILE A 64 0.91 12.06 -2.07
N VAL A 65 0.13 12.97 -1.46
CA VAL A 65 -0.12 12.99 -0.01
C VAL A 65 -0.80 11.70 0.45
N LEU A 66 -1.79 11.20 -0.30
CA LEU A 66 -2.43 9.92 -0.02
C LEU A 66 -1.43 8.76 -0.07
N MET A 67 -0.55 8.72 -1.08
CA MET A 67 0.47 7.67 -1.19
C MET A 67 1.49 7.71 -0.05
N LEU A 68 1.88 8.91 0.39
CA LEU A 68 2.70 9.09 1.59
C LEU A 68 2.02 8.53 2.84
N PHE A 69 0.73 8.84 3.02
CA PHE A 69 -0.06 8.32 4.13
C PHE A 69 -0.16 6.79 4.10
N TYR A 70 -0.49 6.20 2.95
CA TYR A 70 -0.58 4.74 2.80
C TYR A 70 0.76 4.03 3.03
N SER A 71 1.86 4.61 2.55
CA SER A 71 3.21 4.08 2.76
C SER A 71 3.56 4.07 4.25
N LYS A 72 3.23 5.14 4.99
CA LYS A 72 3.46 5.22 6.45
C LYS A 72 2.55 4.27 7.24
N ALA A 73 1.25 4.24 6.93
CA ALA A 73 0.26 3.51 7.72
C ALA A 73 0.31 1.99 7.54
N TYR A 74 0.62 1.49 6.33
CA TYR A 74 0.44 0.07 6.01
C TYR A 74 1.67 -0.61 5.39
N GLY A 75 2.76 0.12 5.11
CA GLY A 75 3.99 -0.46 4.57
C GLY A 75 3.91 -0.85 3.09
N GLU A 76 4.77 -1.76 2.60
CA GLU A 76 5.03 -2.03 1.17
C GLU A 76 3.80 -2.36 0.33
N ASN A 77 2.90 -3.16 0.91
CA ASN A 77 1.68 -3.61 0.25
C ASN A 77 0.47 -2.88 0.80
N GLY A 78 0.68 -1.70 1.36
CA GLY A 78 -0.29 -1.02 2.19
C GLY A 78 -1.58 -0.63 1.48
N PHE A 79 -1.49 -0.29 0.19
CA PHE A 79 -2.67 -0.02 -0.63
C PHE A 79 -3.52 -1.28 -0.82
N ILE A 80 -2.87 -2.43 -1.11
CA ILE A 80 -3.53 -3.73 -1.24
C ILE A 80 -4.10 -4.17 0.11
N LYS A 81 -3.34 -3.97 1.20
CA LYS A 81 -3.76 -4.29 2.57
C LYS A 81 -4.97 -3.48 3.00
N SER A 82 -5.01 -2.18 2.71
CA SER A 82 -6.17 -1.32 2.98
C SER A 82 -7.40 -1.77 2.18
N ARG A 83 -7.25 -2.06 0.89
CA ARG A 83 -8.34 -2.62 0.06
C ARG A 83 -8.83 -3.97 0.58
N ALA A 84 -7.92 -4.84 0.99
CA ALA A 84 -8.25 -6.16 1.53
C ALA A 84 -8.98 -6.03 2.87
N ASN A 85 -8.53 -5.13 3.75
CA ASN A 85 -9.19 -4.89 5.05
C ASN A 85 -10.61 -4.34 4.86
N ARG A 86 -10.84 -3.48 3.86
CA ARG A 86 -12.17 -2.96 3.52
C ARG A 86 -13.12 -4.03 2.95
N LYS A 87 -12.58 -5.16 2.45
CA LYS A 87 -13.34 -6.31 1.94
C LYS A 87 -13.48 -7.44 2.97
N GLY A 88 -12.84 -7.34 4.13
CA GLY A 88 -12.95 -8.35 5.18
C GLY A 88 -14.30 -8.23 5.90
N PRO A 89 -14.92 -9.36 6.31
CA PRO A 89 -16.06 -9.31 7.21
C PRO A 89 -15.62 -8.77 8.58
N ASP A 90 -16.36 -7.80 9.13
CA ASP A 90 -16.07 -7.17 10.44
C ASP A 90 -16.12 -8.17 11.61
N THR A 91 -16.87 -9.26 11.45
CA THR A 91 -16.96 -10.33 12.45
C THR A 91 -17.05 -11.69 11.76
N ILE A 92 -16.06 -12.54 12.03
CA ILE A 92 -16.20 -13.98 11.82
C ILE A 92 -16.97 -14.48 13.04
N LYS A 93 -18.30 -14.63 12.94
CA LYS A 93 -19.08 -15.34 13.97
C LYS A 93 -18.76 -16.83 13.90
N GLY A 94 -17.63 -17.22 14.48
CA GLY A 94 -17.28 -18.62 14.69
C GLY A 94 -17.83 -19.11 16.02
N HIS A 95 -18.81 -20.03 16.00
CA HIS A 95 -19.18 -20.78 17.19
C HIS A 95 -18.14 -21.88 17.42
N VAL A 96 -17.01 -21.52 18.03
CA VAL A 96 -15.97 -22.51 18.37
C VAL A 96 -16.31 -23.10 19.73
N ASN A 97 -16.65 -24.39 19.77
CA ASN A 97 -16.79 -25.12 21.03
C ASN A 97 -15.41 -25.21 21.69
N LYS A 98 -15.16 -24.34 22.67
CA LYS A 98 -13.87 -24.22 23.38
C LYS A 98 -13.42 -25.52 24.04
N LYS A 99 -14.32 -26.50 24.23
CA LYS A 99 -14.02 -27.82 24.80
C LYS A 99 -13.29 -28.74 23.81
N ASN A 100 -13.40 -28.51 22.50
CA ASN A 100 -12.73 -29.29 21.45
C ASN A 100 -11.41 -28.67 20.99
N LEU A 101 -10.99 -27.55 21.59
CA LEU A 101 -9.71 -26.94 21.28
C LEU A 101 -8.61 -27.72 21.99
N VAL A 102 -7.68 -28.26 21.20
CA VAL A 102 -6.47 -28.91 21.70
C VAL A 102 -5.65 -27.84 22.43
N LEU A 103 -5.70 -27.84 23.76
CA LEU A 103 -4.87 -26.98 24.58
C LEU A 103 -3.42 -27.41 24.38
N TRP A 104 -2.59 -26.49 23.87
CA TRP A 104 -1.16 -26.70 23.76
C TRP A 104 -0.60 -26.75 25.18
N LYS A 105 -0.43 -27.95 25.72
CA LYS A 105 0.19 -28.17 27.02
C LYS A 105 1.69 -28.01 26.80
N LYS A 106 2.26 -27.01 27.47
CA LYS A 106 3.70 -26.79 27.47
C LYS A 106 4.27 -27.72 28.53
N ASP A 107 4.97 -28.75 28.09
CA ASP A 107 5.85 -29.55 28.96
C ASP A 107 7.06 -28.72 29.40
#